data_AF-A0A2N9I173-F1
#
_entry.id   AF-A0A2N9I173-F1
#
_cell.length_a   1.000
_cell.length_b   1.000
_cell.length_c   1.000
_cell.angle_alpha   90.00
_cell.angle_beta   90.00
_cell.angle_gamma   90.00
#
_symmetry.space_group_name_H-M   'P 1'
#
loop_
_entity.id
_entity.type
_entity.pdbx_description
1 polymer ?
#
loop_
_entity_poly.entity_id
_entity_poly.type
_entity_poly.pdbx_seq_one_letter_code
_entity_poly.pdbx_strand_id
1 'polypeptide(L)'
;MVHRRCNLLLVKLIGHKRARLAMEEEEEDGQPKKKVRMGMPATQWISVYNARRPMKQRYHYNVADSRLPQHIDKGNEDGLYISSVASCQNLWALIMDAGTGFTSQVYELSPHFLHKEWIMEQWEKNYYISAIAGATNGSSLVVMSKGTHYSQQSYKVSDSFPYKWISKKWREGFYVTAMATSKLRWGIVMSRGAGFTDQVVELDFLYPSEGIHRRWDFGYRITATAATWDQAAFVLSTPRRRPADETQETLRTSAFPSSHVKEKWARNLYIASVCFGRTVS
;
A
#
# COMPACT_ATOMS: atom_id res chain seq x y z
N MET A 1 41.10 34.11 57.84
CA MET A 1 41.21 33.71 56.41
C MET A 1 39.87 34.03 55.74
N VAL A 2 39.67 35.17 55.07
CA VAL A 2 40.08 35.49 53.67
C VAL A 2 39.46 34.45 52.71
N HIS A 3 38.56 34.69 51.74
CA HIS A 3 37.95 35.85 51.05
C HIS A 3 36.64 35.33 50.38
N ARG A 4 35.44 35.87 50.65
CA ARG A 4 34.61 36.84 49.87
C ARG A 4 34.37 36.59 48.35
N ARG A 5 33.07 36.39 48.03
CA ARG A 5 32.20 37.06 47.01
C ARG A 5 32.50 36.83 45.50
N CYS A 6 31.59 36.24 44.72
CA CYS A 6 30.34 36.75 44.09
C CYS A 6 30.51 37.31 42.66
N ASN A 7 29.58 36.87 41.80
CA ASN A 7 28.82 37.61 40.77
C ASN A 7 29.16 37.56 39.26
N LEU A 8 28.07 37.21 38.53
CA LEU A 8 27.46 37.75 37.29
C LEU A 8 28.12 37.64 35.90
N LEU A 9 27.40 36.91 35.02
CA LEU A 9 26.79 37.34 33.73
C LEU A 9 27.52 38.36 32.83
N LEU A 10 27.76 38.00 31.56
CA LEU A 10 27.32 38.81 30.40
C LEU A 10 27.37 38.04 29.06
N VAL A 11 26.45 38.42 28.18
CA VAL A 11 26.14 37.95 26.82
C VAL A 11 26.78 38.87 25.75
N LYS A 12 26.85 38.39 24.49
CA LYS A 12 27.11 39.05 23.17
C LYS A 12 28.52 38.80 22.62
N LEU A 13 28.73 38.43 21.36
CA LEU A 13 28.30 39.11 20.13
C LEU A 13 28.28 38.21 18.87
N ILE A 14 27.47 38.66 17.92
CA ILE A 14 27.25 38.24 16.53
C ILE A 14 28.42 38.64 15.62
N GLY A 15 28.68 37.88 14.54
CA GLY A 15 29.52 38.32 13.41
C GLY A 15 29.35 37.48 12.14
N HIS A 16 28.67 38.04 11.12
CA HIS A 16 28.54 37.51 9.76
C HIS A 16 29.74 37.92 8.86
N LYS A 17 30.15 37.05 7.91
CA LYS A 17 30.27 37.27 6.43
C LYS A 17 31.50 36.60 5.75
N ARG A 18 31.16 35.97 4.61
CA ARG A 18 31.93 35.41 3.47
C ARG A 18 33.34 35.99 3.17
N ALA A 19 34.27 35.11 2.77
CA ALA A 19 35.07 35.20 1.55
C ALA A 19 35.80 33.86 1.25
N ARG A 20 36.13 33.61 -0.02
CA ARG A 20 36.54 32.34 -0.64
C ARG A 20 37.98 32.50 -1.19
N LEU A 21 38.90 31.59 -0.88
CA LEU A 21 40.21 31.33 -1.54
C LEU A 21 40.53 29.84 -1.26
N ALA A 22 40.45 28.88 -2.19
CA ALA A 22 41.31 28.55 -3.35
C ALA A 22 42.57 27.71 -2.98
N MET A 23 42.56 26.43 -3.43
CA MET A 23 43.68 25.53 -3.81
C MET A 23 44.67 25.13 -2.69
N GLU A 24 45.16 23.90 -2.52
CA GLU A 24 45.39 22.70 -3.34
C GLU A 24 45.51 21.45 -2.41
N GLU A 25 45.22 20.28 -2.99
CA GLU A 25 45.82 18.91 -2.88
C GLU A 25 46.37 18.43 -1.49
N GLU A 26 46.14 17.20 -0.99
CA GLU A 26 46.34 15.85 -1.57
C GLU A 26 45.53 14.78 -0.79
N GLU A 27 45.13 13.71 -1.50
CA GLU A 27 45.13 12.26 -1.18
C GLU A 27 44.72 11.74 0.23
N GLU A 28 44.09 10.59 0.47
CA GLU A 28 43.52 9.46 -0.27
C GLU A 28 42.83 8.64 0.85
N ASP A 29 41.54 8.31 0.73
CA ASP A 29 41.00 7.14 1.44
C ASP A 29 39.96 6.45 0.56
N GLY A 30 40.35 5.27 0.12
CA GLY A 30 39.65 4.43 -0.82
C GLY A 30 38.41 3.80 -0.18
N GLN A 31 37.24 4.25 -0.61
CA GLN A 31 36.05 3.41 -0.69
C GLN A 31 35.22 3.87 -1.89
N PRO A 32 34.90 2.99 -2.86
CA PRO A 32 33.88 3.32 -3.84
C PRO A 32 32.55 3.41 -3.09
N LYS A 33 32.19 4.62 -2.64
CA LYS A 33 30.81 4.92 -2.27
C LYS A 33 30.01 4.68 -3.54
N LYS A 34 29.35 3.51 -3.63
CA LYS A 34 28.33 3.24 -4.64
C LYS A 34 27.35 4.41 -4.56
N LYS A 35 27.51 5.38 -5.47
CA LYS A 35 26.50 6.40 -5.70
C LYS A 35 25.32 5.62 -6.30
N VAL A 36 24.44 5.16 -5.41
CA VAL A 36 23.14 4.63 -5.80
C VAL A 36 22.50 5.77 -6.58
N ARG A 37 22.46 5.64 -7.90
CA ARG A 37 21.82 6.60 -8.79
C ARG A 37 20.34 6.53 -8.42
N MET A 38 19.87 7.43 -7.56
CA MET A 38 18.44 7.52 -7.25
C MET A 38 17.73 7.85 -8.56
N GLY A 39 16.93 6.90 -9.05
CA GLY A 39 16.11 7.09 -10.24
C GLY A 39 15.23 8.32 -10.08
N MET A 40 14.87 8.96 -11.19
CA MET A 40 14.04 10.15 -11.11
C MET A 40 12.67 9.79 -10.52
N PRO A 41 12.11 10.67 -9.68
CA PRO A 41 10.73 10.59 -9.24
C PRO A 41 9.75 10.22 -10.37
N ALA A 42 9.02 9.10 -10.22
CA ALA A 42 7.92 8.73 -11.11
C ALA A 42 6.63 8.42 -10.34
N THR A 43 5.52 8.39 -11.08
CA THR A 43 4.28 7.76 -10.61
C THR A 43 3.84 6.70 -11.61
N GLN A 44 3.61 5.50 -11.11
CA GLN A 44 3.38 4.32 -11.93
C GLN A 44 2.33 3.43 -11.28
N TRP A 45 1.72 2.58 -12.10
CA TRP A 45 0.99 1.42 -11.62
C TRP A 45 1.98 0.45 -10.98
N ILE A 46 1.63 -0.03 -9.79
CA ILE A 46 2.34 -1.07 -9.07
C ILE A 46 1.39 -2.25 -8.99
N SER A 47 1.78 -3.36 -9.60
CA SER A 47 1.00 -4.59 -9.60
C SER A 47 1.79 -5.72 -8.96
N VAL A 48 1.14 -6.46 -8.07
CA VAL A 48 1.68 -7.64 -7.40
C VAL A 48 0.96 -8.86 -7.96
N TYR A 49 1.72 -9.85 -8.40
CA TYR A 49 1.20 -11.10 -8.93
C TYR A 49 1.58 -12.25 -8.02
N ASN A 50 0.65 -13.16 -7.75
CA ASN A 50 0.93 -14.39 -7.02
C ASN A 50 0.66 -15.58 -7.91
N ALA A 51 1.47 -16.62 -7.78
CA ALA A 51 1.16 -17.91 -8.35
C ALA A 51 -0.06 -18.49 -7.64
N ARG A 52 -1.01 -19.02 -8.42
CA ARG A 52 -2.21 -19.68 -7.91
C ARG A 52 -2.54 -20.88 -8.78
N ARG A 53 -3.39 -21.76 -8.26
CA ARG A 53 -4.07 -22.74 -9.10
C ARG A 53 -4.81 -22.01 -10.22
N PRO A 54 -4.90 -22.59 -11.44
CA PRO A 54 -5.61 -21.97 -12.54
C PRO A 54 -7.01 -21.51 -12.12
N MET A 55 -7.28 -20.22 -12.33
CA MET A 55 -8.56 -19.59 -11.98
C MET A 55 -8.94 -18.51 -13.00
N LYS A 56 -10.24 -18.18 -13.06
CA LYS A 56 -10.74 -17.05 -13.87
C LYS A 56 -10.46 -15.76 -13.11
N GLN A 57 -9.79 -14.82 -13.77
CA GLN A 57 -9.60 -13.44 -13.30
C GLN A 57 -9.97 -12.48 -14.42
N ARG A 58 -10.58 -11.35 -14.05
CA ARG A 58 -10.97 -10.27 -14.95
C ARG A 58 -10.46 -8.96 -14.37
N TYR A 59 -10.04 -8.06 -15.25
CA TYR A 59 -9.73 -6.70 -14.86
C TYR A 59 -10.53 -5.70 -15.69
N HIS A 60 -10.81 -4.57 -15.09
CA HIS A 60 -11.29 -3.36 -15.76
C HIS A 60 -10.43 -2.19 -15.30
N TYR A 61 -10.09 -1.27 -16.20
CA TYR A 61 -9.30 -0.08 -15.88
C TYR A 61 -9.83 1.10 -16.69
N ASN A 62 -9.47 2.31 -16.30
CA ASN A 62 -10.05 3.54 -16.85
C ASN A 62 -11.59 3.58 -16.70
N VAL A 63 -12.11 3.00 -15.62
CA VAL A 63 -13.56 2.92 -15.38
C VAL A 63 -14.02 4.21 -14.71
N ALA A 64 -14.99 4.90 -15.32
CA ALA A 64 -15.66 6.04 -14.71
C ALA A 64 -16.74 5.58 -13.72
N ASP A 65 -17.12 6.47 -12.79
CA ASP A 65 -18.12 6.22 -11.73
C ASP A 65 -19.42 5.60 -12.28
N SER A 66 -19.97 6.16 -13.36
CA SER A 66 -21.22 5.70 -13.98
C SER A 66 -21.13 4.31 -14.61
N ARG A 67 -19.92 3.79 -14.82
CA ARG A 67 -19.66 2.49 -15.45
C ARG A 67 -19.33 1.39 -14.44
N LEU A 68 -19.05 1.75 -13.19
CA LEU A 68 -18.76 0.77 -12.13
C LEU A 68 -19.87 -0.28 -11.99
N PRO A 69 -21.16 0.07 -11.88
CA PRO A 69 -22.21 -0.93 -11.66
C PRO A 69 -22.23 -1.99 -12.76
N GLN A 70 -22.19 -1.56 -14.02
CA GLN A 70 -22.20 -2.48 -15.16
C GLN A 70 -21.05 -3.50 -15.13
N HIS A 71 -19.84 -3.07 -14.79
CA HIS A 71 -18.68 -3.97 -14.73
C HIS A 71 -18.77 -4.95 -13.55
N ILE A 72 -19.23 -4.45 -12.40
CA ILE A 72 -19.36 -5.24 -11.18
C ILE A 72 -20.48 -6.28 -11.34
N ASP A 73 -21.65 -5.88 -11.83
CA ASP A 73 -22.80 -6.76 -12.05
C ASP A 73 -22.45 -7.88 -13.04
N LYS A 74 -21.80 -7.54 -14.16
CA LYS A 74 -21.32 -8.53 -15.13
C LYS A 74 -20.30 -9.50 -14.53
N GLY A 75 -19.43 -9.01 -13.65
CA GLY A 75 -18.48 -9.86 -12.92
C GLY A 75 -19.18 -10.82 -11.95
N ASN A 76 -20.15 -10.33 -11.20
CA ASN A 76 -20.93 -11.13 -10.25
C ASN A 76 -21.75 -12.22 -10.97
N GLU A 77 -22.39 -11.92 -12.10
CA GLU A 77 -23.07 -12.92 -12.96
C GLU A 77 -22.12 -14.04 -13.42
N ASP A 78 -20.84 -13.71 -13.59
CA ASP A 78 -19.78 -14.62 -14.01
C ASP A 78 -19.12 -15.38 -12.84
N GLY A 79 -19.61 -15.21 -11.60
CA GLY A 79 -19.02 -15.79 -10.39
C GLY A 79 -17.67 -15.17 -10.01
N LEU A 80 -17.40 -13.94 -10.43
CA LEU A 80 -16.18 -13.21 -10.12
C LEU A 80 -16.47 -12.15 -9.07
N TYR A 81 -15.64 -12.09 -8.03
CA TYR A 81 -15.75 -11.09 -6.98
C TYR A 81 -14.53 -10.16 -7.01
N ILE A 82 -14.73 -8.89 -6.66
CA ILE A 82 -13.68 -7.90 -6.58
C ILE A 82 -12.68 -8.30 -5.48
N SER A 83 -11.43 -8.49 -5.85
CA SER A 83 -10.34 -8.84 -4.93
C SER A 83 -9.36 -7.71 -4.69
N SER A 84 -9.25 -6.76 -5.62
CA SER A 84 -8.43 -5.56 -5.46
C SER A 84 -9.00 -4.41 -6.27
N VAL A 85 -8.85 -3.19 -5.74
CA VAL A 85 -9.24 -1.95 -6.43
C VAL A 85 -8.12 -0.93 -6.30
N ALA A 86 -7.98 -0.10 -7.33
CA ALA A 86 -7.08 1.04 -7.34
C ALA A 86 -7.71 2.20 -8.10
N SER A 87 -7.12 3.38 -7.96
CA SER A 87 -7.51 4.55 -8.74
C SER A 87 -6.26 5.24 -9.27
N CYS A 88 -6.36 5.72 -10.51
CA CYS A 88 -5.44 6.71 -11.06
C CYS A 88 -6.27 7.94 -11.38
N GLN A 89 -5.94 9.06 -10.73
CA GLN A 89 -6.75 10.28 -10.75
C GLN A 89 -8.17 10.03 -10.22
N ASN A 90 -9.18 9.99 -11.10
CA ASN A 90 -10.58 9.73 -10.78
C ASN A 90 -11.14 8.56 -11.59
N LEU A 91 -10.27 7.69 -12.11
CA LEU A 91 -10.65 6.50 -12.85
C LEU A 91 -10.23 5.24 -12.09
N TRP A 92 -11.13 4.28 -12.04
CA TRP A 92 -10.98 3.07 -11.26
C TRP A 92 -10.33 1.95 -12.07
N ALA A 93 -9.54 1.15 -11.37
CA ALA A 93 -9.15 -0.18 -11.79
C ALA A 93 -9.73 -1.21 -10.83
N LEU A 94 -10.41 -2.22 -11.38
CA LEU A 94 -11.02 -3.32 -10.67
C LEU A 94 -10.31 -4.62 -11.06
N ILE A 95 -9.94 -5.42 -10.07
CA ILE A 95 -9.50 -6.79 -10.25
C ILE A 95 -10.56 -7.69 -9.63
N MET A 96 -11.07 -8.64 -10.41
CA MET A 96 -12.11 -9.58 -9.98
C MET A 96 -11.65 -11.01 -10.24
N ASP A 97 -11.79 -11.91 -9.27
CA ASP A 97 -11.39 -13.31 -9.44
C ASP A 97 -12.40 -14.30 -8.84
N ALA A 98 -12.36 -15.53 -9.37
CA ALA A 98 -13.16 -16.65 -8.89
C ALA A 98 -12.57 -17.32 -7.64
N GLY A 99 -11.36 -16.92 -7.22
CA GLY A 99 -10.57 -17.57 -6.17
C GLY A 99 -10.58 -16.83 -4.83
N THR A 100 -11.49 -15.87 -4.64
CA THR A 100 -11.59 -15.07 -3.41
C THR A 100 -12.14 -15.87 -2.23
N GLY A 101 -12.99 -16.85 -2.50
CA GLY A 101 -13.81 -17.52 -1.48
C GLY A 101 -14.97 -16.67 -0.95
N PHE A 102 -15.21 -15.48 -1.53
CA PHE A 102 -16.33 -14.64 -1.14
C PHE A 102 -17.65 -15.23 -1.61
N THR A 103 -18.71 -14.98 -0.82
CA THR A 103 -20.06 -15.48 -1.11
C THR A 103 -21.05 -14.37 -1.44
N SER A 104 -20.73 -13.13 -1.08
CA SER A 104 -21.50 -11.94 -1.39
C SER A 104 -20.62 -10.71 -1.27
N GLN A 105 -20.88 -9.69 -2.08
CA GLN A 105 -20.20 -8.40 -2.03
C GLN A 105 -21.18 -7.23 -2.10
N VAL A 106 -20.86 -6.19 -1.36
CA VAL A 106 -21.49 -4.87 -1.45
C VAL A 106 -20.39 -3.83 -1.64
N TYR A 107 -20.72 -2.71 -2.28
CA TYR A 107 -19.78 -1.63 -2.47
C TYR A 107 -20.45 -0.27 -2.33
N GLU A 108 -19.65 0.74 -2.00
CA GLU A 108 -20.06 2.14 -2.01
C GLU A 108 -18.99 2.98 -2.71
N LEU A 109 -19.42 3.74 -3.70
CA LEU A 109 -18.69 4.88 -4.21
C LEU A 109 -19.17 6.12 -3.44
N SER A 110 -18.30 6.68 -2.59
CA SER A 110 -18.62 7.83 -1.76
C SER A 110 -17.72 9.02 -2.09
N PRO A 111 -18.23 10.26 -2.09
CA PRO A 111 -17.38 11.46 -2.18
C PRO A 111 -16.50 11.66 -0.94
N HIS A 112 -16.76 10.92 0.14
CA HIS A 112 -16.00 10.96 1.38
C HIS A 112 -15.07 9.74 1.50
N PHE A 113 -13.78 10.00 1.72
CA PHE A 113 -12.80 8.94 1.92
C PHE A 113 -13.13 8.07 3.14
N LEU A 114 -13.50 6.81 2.90
CA LEU A 114 -13.96 5.82 3.88
C LEU A 114 -15.17 6.30 4.71
N HIS A 115 -16.32 6.36 4.05
CA HIS A 115 -17.60 6.78 4.62
C HIS A 115 -18.00 5.91 5.84
N LYS A 116 -17.97 6.53 7.02
CA LYS A 116 -18.10 5.83 8.30
C LYS A 116 -19.45 5.16 8.50
N GLU A 117 -20.53 5.88 8.24
CA GLU A 117 -21.91 5.42 8.51
C GLU A 117 -22.20 4.17 7.68
N TRP A 118 -21.93 4.21 6.37
CA TRP A 118 -22.10 3.05 5.50
C TRP A 118 -21.25 1.84 5.94
N ILE A 119 -19.97 2.04 6.28
CA ILE A 119 -19.11 0.95 6.76
C ILE A 119 -19.68 0.31 8.03
N MET A 120 -20.16 1.12 8.97
CA MET A 120 -20.75 0.63 10.22
C MET A 120 -22.01 -0.20 9.96
N GLU A 121 -22.92 0.28 9.11
CA GLU A 121 -24.12 -0.47 8.71
C GLU A 121 -23.79 -1.82 8.05
N GLN A 122 -22.73 -1.87 7.23
CA GLN A 122 -22.34 -3.12 6.58
C GLN A 122 -21.65 -4.09 7.54
N TRP A 123 -20.89 -3.60 8.53
CA TRP A 123 -20.36 -4.45 9.60
C TRP A 123 -21.45 -5.13 10.41
N GLU A 124 -22.55 -4.42 10.74
CA GLU A 124 -23.72 -5.01 11.41
C GLU A 124 -24.37 -6.14 10.60
N LYS A 125 -24.22 -6.10 9.28
CA LYS A 125 -24.70 -7.11 8.33
C LYS A 125 -23.68 -8.23 8.06
N ASN A 126 -22.59 -8.28 8.82
CA ASN A 126 -21.47 -9.22 8.69
C ASN A 126 -20.73 -9.15 7.34
N TYR A 127 -20.73 -7.98 6.70
CA TYR A 127 -19.78 -7.71 5.62
C TYR A 127 -18.51 -7.14 6.21
N TYR A 128 -17.35 -7.50 5.66
CA TYR A 128 -16.06 -6.94 6.07
C TYR A 128 -15.36 -6.28 4.89
N ILE A 129 -14.68 -5.17 5.12
CA ILE A 129 -13.89 -4.49 4.07
C ILE A 129 -12.85 -5.46 3.52
N SER A 130 -12.93 -5.69 2.22
CA SER A 130 -12.07 -6.62 1.49
C SER A 130 -11.19 -5.90 0.46
N ALA A 131 -11.63 -4.76 -0.08
CA ALA A 131 -10.83 -3.93 -0.97
C ALA A 131 -11.23 -2.46 -0.85
N ILE A 132 -10.25 -1.56 -0.90
CA ILE A 132 -10.46 -0.10 -0.83
C ILE A 132 -9.53 0.62 -1.80
N ALA A 133 -10.05 1.68 -2.41
CA ALA A 133 -9.26 2.64 -3.19
C ALA A 133 -9.80 4.04 -2.96
N GLY A 134 -8.92 5.04 -2.98
CA GLY A 134 -9.29 6.44 -2.98
C GLY A 134 -8.86 7.13 -4.27
N ALA A 135 -9.68 8.06 -4.74
CA ALA A 135 -9.40 8.91 -5.87
C ALA A 135 -8.78 10.24 -5.44
N THR A 136 -8.24 10.98 -6.40
CA THR A 136 -7.59 12.28 -6.18
C THR A 136 -8.56 13.39 -5.79
N ASN A 137 -9.82 13.32 -6.23
CA ASN A 137 -10.86 14.27 -5.83
C ASN A 137 -11.28 14.15 -4.35
N GLY A 138 -10.91 13.05 -3.67
CA GLY A 138 -11.31 12.79 -2.28
C GLY A 138 -12.30 11.64 -2.11
N SER A 139 -12.86 11.14 -3.22
CA SER A 139 -13.80 10.02 -3.20
C SER A 139 -13.09 8.70 -2.90
N SER A 140 -13.85 7.69 -2.50
CA SER A 140 -13.39 6.32 -2.37
C SER A 140 -14.40 5.32 -2.88
N LEU A 141 -13.88 4.21 -3.38
CA LEU A 141 -14.60 2.98 -3.56
C LEU A 141 -14.25 2.04 -2.41
N VAL A 142 -15.26 1.65 -1.63
CA VAL A 142 -15.13 0.64 -0.58
C VAL A 142 -15.90 -0.60 -1.00
N VAL A 143 -15.24 -1.76 -0.97
CA VAL A 143 -15.88 -3.06 -1.21
C VAL A 143 -15.83 -3.86 0.09
N MET A 144 -16.98 -4.39 0.48
CA MET A 144 -17.12 -5.26 1.66
C MET A 144 -17.72 -6.61 1.25
N SER A 145 -17.20 -7.69 1.82
CA SER A 145 -17.50 -9.06 1.41
C SER A 145 -17.94 -9.95 2.58
N LYS A 146 -18.78 -10.95 2.26
CA LYS A 146 -19.04 -12.15 3.09
C LYS A 146 -18.19 -13.32 2.60
N GLY A 147 -18.05 -14.34 3.45
CA GLY A 147 -17.19 -15.50 3.15
C GLY A 147 -15.71 -15.25 3.46
N THR A 148 -15.38 -14.11 4.08
CA THR A 148 -14.04 -13.86 4.61
C THR A 148 -13.83 -14.70 5.89
N HIS A 149 -12.57 -14.90 6.27
CA HIS A 149 -12.22 -15.47 7.57
C HIS A 149 -12.12 -14.43 8.69
N TYR A 150 -12.54 -13.18 8.41
CA TYR A 150 -12.40 -12.10 9.37
C TYR A 150 -13.46 -12.20 10.44
N SER A 151 -13.06 -11.98 11.69
CA SER A 151 -13.99 -11.99 12.85
C SER A 151 -14.22 -10.59 13.41
N GLN A 152 -13.21 -9.73 13.35
CA GLN A 152 -13.27 -8.34 13.80
C GLN A 152 -12.43 -7.49 12.86
N GLN A 153 -12.88 -6.26 12.62
CA GLN A 153 -12.18 -5.31 11.76
C GLN A 153 -12.14 -3.93 12.40
N SER A 154 -11.07 -3.19 12.13
CA SER A 154 -10.94 -1.79 12.49
C SER A 154 -10.23 -1.06 11.37
N TYR A 155 -10.55 0.22 11.15
CA TYR A 155 -9.84 1.04 10.19
C TYR A 155 -9.40 2.37 10.81
N LYS A 156 -8.41 3.01 10.19
CA LYS A 156 -7.94 4.34 10.55
C LYS A 156 -7.67 5.16 9.29
N VAL A 157 -8.20 6.38 9.29
CA VAL A 157 -7.82 7.45 8.36
C VAL A 157 -6.82 8.38 9.06
N SER A 158 -5.76 8.78 8.37
CA SER A 158 -4.68 9.60 8.92
C SER A 158 -3.97 10.38 7.81
N ASP A 159 -3.54 11.61 8.09
CA ASP A 159 -2.75 12.43 7.15
C ASP A 159 -1.28 11.97 7.03
N SER A 160 -0.87 11.01 7.86
CA SER A 160 0.45 10.36 7.82
C SER A 160 0.31 8.85 8.03
N PHE A 161 1.28 8.07 7.54
CA PHE A 161 1.25 6.62 7.69
C PHE A 161 1.22 6.22 9.18
N PRO A 162 0.15 5.54 9.67
CA PRO A 162 -0.13 5.46 11.10
C PRO A 162 0.60 4.30 11.80
N TYR A 163 1.93 4.25 11.73
CA TYR A 163 2.75 3.13 12.25
C TYR A 163 2.45 2.80 13.72
N LYS A 164 2.38 3.81 14.59
CA LYS A 164 2.07 3.60 16.03
C LYS A 164 0.74 2.88 16.26
N TRP A 165 -0.27 3.19 15.45
CA TRP A 165 -1.58 2.55 15.55
C TRP A 165 -1.54 1.11 15.04
N ILE A 166 -0.87 0.87 13.90
CA ILE A 166 -0.64 -0.47 13.34
C ILE A 166 0.08 -1.35 14.36
N SER A 167 1.18 -0.88 14.95
CA SER A 167 1.93 -1.66 15.94
C SER A 167 1.12 -1.98 17.19
N LYS A 168 0.23 -1.07 17.62
CA LYS A 168 -0.71 -1.34 18.72
C LYS A 168 -1.69 -2.45 18.33
N LYS A 169 -2.25 -2.37 17.13
CA LYS A 169 -3.22 -3.34 16.60
C LYS A 169 -2.63 -4.73 16.35
N TRP A 170 -1.37 -4.83 15.91
CA TRP A 170 -0.66 -6.12 15.85
C TRP A 170 -0.61 -6.84 17.20
N ARG A 171 -0.32 -6.12 18.29
CA ARG A 171 -0.34 -6.69 19.66
C ARG A 171 -1.74 -7.13 20.11
N GLU A 172 -2.78 -6.57 19.49
CA GLU A 172 -4.18 -6.97 19.70
C GLU A 172 -4.60 -8.11 18.74
N GLY A 173 -3.69 -8.68 17.95
CA GLY A 173 -3.95 -9.78 17.01
C GLY A 173 -4.64 -9.37 15.71
N PHE A 174 -4.71 -8.07 15.42
CA PHE A 174 -5.18 -7.56 14.13
C PHE A 174 -4.01 -7.48 13.15
N TYR A 175 -4.26 -7.75 11.88
CA TYR A 175 -3.28 -7.59 10.80
C TYR A 175 -3.83 -6.67 9.72
N VAL A 176 -2.98 -5.90 9.05
CA VAL A 176 -3.39 -5.08 7.90
C VAL A 176 -3.88 -6.00 6.78
N THR A 177 -5.08 -5.74 6.29
CA THR A 177 -5.74 -6.53 5.23
C THR A 177 -6.09 -5.71 4.00
N ALA A 178 -6.20 -4.38 4.13
CA ALA A 178 -6.35 -3.50 2.99
C ALA A 178 -5.77 -2.12 3.31
N MET A 179 -5.28 -1.45 2.29
CA MET A 179 -4.77 -0.08 2.38
C MET A 179 -5.23 0.71 1.16
N ALA A 180 -5.53 1.99 1.36
CA ALA A 180 -5.78 2.93 0.29
C ALA A 180 -5.22 4.30 0.65
N THR A 181 -5.09 5.14 -0.35
CA THR A 181 -4.78 6.55 -0.20
C THR A 181 -5.83 7.38 -0.92
N SER A 182 -6.09 8.58 -0.41
CA SER A 182 -6.81 9.61 -1.13
C SER A 182 -6.18 10.96 -0.80
N LYS A 183 -5.68 11.65 -1.83
CA LYS A 183 -4.79 12.80 -1.68
C LYS A 183 -3.56 12.39 -0.86
N LEU A 184 -3.36 13.00 0.32
CA LEU A 184 -2.27 12.66 1.25
C LEU A 184 -2.72 11.74 2.40
N ARG A 185 -4.02 11.43 2.47
CA ARG A 185 -4.57 10.62 3.56
C ARG A 185 -4.38 9.15 3.30
N TRP A 186 -3.97 8.44 4.34
CA TRP A 186 -3.88 6.99 4.40
C TRP A 186 -5.12 6.41 5.04
N GLY A 187 -5.72 5.41 4.40
CA GLY A 187 -6.76 4.55 4.95
C GLY A 187 -6.18 3.16 5.17
N ILE A 188 -6.08 2.73 6.44
CA ILE A 188 -5.56 1.41 6.81
C ILE A 188 -6.69 0.60 7.43
N VAL A 189 -6.92 -0.60 6.90
CA VAL A 189 -7.88 -1.57 7.44
C VAL A 189 -7.10 -2.73 8.04
N MET A 190 -7.41 -3.07 9.29
CA MET A 190 -6.84 -4.22 9.98
C MET A 190 -7.93 -5.15 10.46
N SER A 191 -7.71 -6.46 10.30
CA SER A 191 -8.68 -7.50 10.62
C SER A 191 -8.06 -8.61 11.49
N ARG A 192 -8.85 -9.15 12.42
CA ARG A 192 -8.57 -10.43 13.10
C ARG A 192 -9.03 -11.58 12.22
N GLY A 193 -8.36 -12.73 12.31
CA GLY A 193 -8.68 -13.89 11.47
C GLY A 193 -8.11 -13.79 10.05
N ALA A 194 -7.19 -12.86 9.78
CA ALA A 194 -6.59 -12.66 8.46
C ALA A 194 -5.70 -13.82 7.98
N GLY A 195 -5.40 -14.80 8.84
CA GLY A 195 -4.60 -15.97 8.47
C GLY A 195 -3.10 -15.69 8.39
N PHE A 196 -2.60 -14.64 9.05
CA PHE A 196 -1.18 -14.33 9.14
C PHE A 196 -0.63 -14.64 10.54
N THR A 197 0.67 -14.93 10.61
CA THR A 197 1.39 -15.10 11.89
C THR A 197 2.23 -13.87 12.21
N ASP A 198 2.80 -13.25 11.19
CA ASP A 198 3.67 -12.08 11.32
C ASP A 198 3.45 -11.12 10.15
N GLN A 199 3.75 -9.84 10.35
CA GLN A 199 3.57 -8.79 9.35
C GLN A 199 4.54 -7.63 9.58
N VAL A 200 5.08 -7.11 8.48
CA VAL A 200 6.01 -5.97 8.45
C VAL A 200 5.54 -4.93 7.45
N VAL A 201 6.03 -3.70 7.63
CA VAL A 201 5.78 -2.59 6.71
C VAL A 201 7.12 -2.13 6.13
N GLU A 202 7.19 -2.06 4.81
CA GLU A 202 8.22 -1.34 4.07
C GLU A 202 7.58 -0.05 3.53
N LEU A 203 7.96 1.11 4.10
CA LEU A 203 7.49 2.44 3.71
C LEU A 203 8.70 3.24 3.21
N ASP A 204 8.60 3.78 2.01
CA ASP A 204 9.69 4.52 1.38
C ASP A 204 9.16 5.75 0.63
N PHE A 205 9.99 6.78 0.50
CA PHE A 205 9.73 7.95 -0.35
C PHE A 205 9.89 7.64 -1.85
N LEU A 206 10.39 6.44 -2.15
CA LEU A 206 10.53 5.82 -3.46
C LEU A 206 9.83 4.46 -3.44
N TYR A 207 10.35 3.49 -4.20
CA TYR A 207 9.88 2.11 -4.20
C TYR A 207 10.88 1.21 -3.44
N PRO A 208 10.48 0.54 -2.35
CA PRO A 208 11.39 -0.21 -1.48
C PRO A 208 11.79 -1.58 -2.05
N SER A 209 12.46 -1.61 -3.20
CA SER A 209 12.84 -2.86 -3.88
C SER A 209 13.70 -3.76 -3.00
N GLU A 210 14.77 -3.22 -2.40
CA GLU A 210 15.69 -4.00 -1.55
C GLU A 210 14.99 -4.56 -0.31
N GLY A 211 14.13 -3.76 0.31
CA GLY A 211 13.31 -4.19 1.46
C GLY A 211 12.41 -5.36 1.07
N ILE A 212 11.67 -5.24 -0.03
CA ILE A 212 10.78 -6.30 -0.53
C ILE A 212 11.54 -7.61 -0.77
N HIS A 213 12.66 -7.58 -1.52
CA HIS A 213 13.42 -8.79 -1.82
C HIS A 213 13.97 -9.44 -0.56
N ARG A 214 14.55 -8.63 0.35
CA ARG A 214 15.02 -9.14 1.63
C ARG A 214 13.90 -9.81 2.43
N ARG A 215 12.70 -9.22 2.47
CA ARG A 215 11.55 -9.83 3.17
C ARG A 215 11.07 -11.12 2.48
N TRP A 216 11.12 -11.19 1.16
CA TRP A 216 10.81 -12.41 0.43
C TRP A 216 11.73 -13.57 0.81
N ASP A 217 13.03 -13.32 1.00
CA ASP A 217 14.01 -14.32 1.47
C ASP A 217 13.69 -14.87 2.87
N PHE A 218 13.02 -14.06 3.71
CA PHE A 218 12.55 -14.46 5.04
C PHE A 218 11.12 -15.03 5.04
N GLY A 219 10.55 -15.36 3.88
CA GLY A 219 9.25 -16.03 3.76
C GLY A 219 8.03 -15.10 3.88
N TYR A 220 8.23 -13.78 3.91
CA TYR A 220 7.12 -12.83 3.85
C TYR A 220 6.63 -12.70 2.42
N ARG A 221 5.34 -12.36 2.22
CA ARG A 221 4.77 -12.02 0.91
C ARG A 221 3.98 -10.73 1.01
N ILE A 222 4.01 -9.92 -0.04
CA ILE A 222 3.22 -8.69 -0.11
C ILE A 222 1.74 -9.06 -0.07
N THR A 223 1.00 -8.46 0.86
CA THR A 223 -0.43 -8.71 1.08
C THR A 223 -1.29 -7.46 1.01
N ALA A 224 -0.70 -6.27 1.13
CA ALA A 224 -1.39 -5.02 0.85
C ALA A 224 -0.40 -3.98 0.33
N THR A 225 -0.85 -3.15 -0.60
CA THR A 225 -0.06 -2.08 -1.21
C THR A 225 -0.89 -0.81 -1.29
N ALA A 226 -0.29 0.32 -0.96
CA ALA A 226 -0.88 1.63 -1.21
C ALA A 226 0.23 2.66 -1.41
N ALA A 227 -0.04 3.68 -2.20
CA ALA A 227 0.95 4.71 -2.47
C ALA A 227 0.28 6.08 -2.55
N THR A 228 0.93 7.07 -1.99
CA THR A 228 0.65 8.49 -2.23
C THR A 228 1.51 8.97 -3.39
N TRP A 229 1.50 10.28 -3.66
CA TRP A 229 2.40 10.90 -4.64
C TRP A 229 3.85 10.97 -4.17
N ASP A 230 4.09 10.86 -2.87
CA ASP A 230 5.38 11.01 -2.20
C ASP A 230 5.92 9.73 -1.59
N GLN A 231 5.08 8.74 -1.27
CA GLN A 231 5.47 7.51 -0.58
C GLN A 231 4.79 6.27 -1.15
N ALA A 232 5.47 5.14 -1.07
CA ALA A 232 4.89 3.82 -1.31
C ALA A 232 5.00 2.95 -0.05
N ALA A 233 3.90 2.31 0.32
CA ALA A 233 3.83 1.42 1.46
C ALA A 233 3.47 -0.01 1.01
N PHE A 234 4.29 -0.96 1.45
CA PHE A 234 4.10 -2.38 1.25
C PHE A 234 3.97 -3.05 2.61
N VAL A 235 2.84 -3.71 2.79
CA VAL A 235 2.66 -4.63 3.91
C VAL A 235 3.02 -6.01 3.41
N LEU A 236 3.96 -6.66 4.09
CA LEU A 236 4.33 -8.04 3.81
C LEU A 236 4.01 -8.91 5.02
N SER A 237 3.41 -10.08 4.79
CA SER A 237 2.93 -10.97 5.84
C SER A 237 3.43 -12.39 5.64
N THR A 238 3.56 -13.13 6.74
CA THR A 238 3.81 -14.57 6.73
C THR A 238 2.47 -15.30 6.90
N PRO A 239 2.03 -16.10 5.92
CA PRO A 239 0.77 -16.83 6.02
C PRO A 239 0.87 -17.97 7.03
N ARG A 240 -0.19 -18.14 7.83
CA ARG A 240 -0.29 -19.21 8.85
C ARG A 240 -0.27 -20.60 8.24
N ARG A 241 -0.76 -20.73 7.02
CA ARG A 241 -0.66 -21.95 6.21
C ARG A 241 0.23 -21.63 5.02
N ARG A 242 1.33 -22.37 4.87
CA ARG A 242 2.21 -22.20 3.71
C ARG A 242 1.42 -22.51 2.43
N PRO A 243 1.38 -21.58 1.46
CA PRO A 243 0.77 -21.86 0.18
C PRO A 243 1.61 -22.90 -0.58
N ALA A 244 0.97 -23.62 -1.50
CA ALA A 244 1.64 -24.64 -2.29
C ALA A 244 2.71 -24.06 -3.23
N ASP A 245 2.47 -22.84 -3.72
CA ASP A 245 3.41 -22.06 -4.51
C ASP A 245 3.53 -20.68 -3.85
N GLU A 246 4.76 -20.29 -3.56
CA GLU A 246 5.07 -19.03 -2.91
C GLU A 246 5.55 -17.95 -3.90
N THR A 247 5.57 -18.26 -5.21
CA THR A 247 6.03 -17.33 -6.24
C THR A 247 5.19 -16.07 -6.24
N GLN A 248 5.88 -14.93 -6.06
CA GLN A 248 5.29 -13.60 -6.13
C GLN A 248 6.19 -12.69 -6.96
N GLU A 249 5.58 -11.89 -7.83
CA GLU A 249 6.29 -10.95 -8.68
C GLU A 249 5.68 -9.55 -8.54
N THR A 250 6.51 -8.52 -8.66
CA THR A 250 6.06 -7.12 -8.71
C THR A 250 6.38 -6.52 -10.07
N LEU A 251 5.47 -5.74 -10.63
CA LEU A 251 5.66 -5.03 -11.88
C LEU A 251 5.25 -3.56 -11.73
N ARG A 252 6.09 -2.67 -12.26
CA ARG A 252 5.86 -1.22 -12.30
C ARG A 252 5.74 -0.76 -13.74
N THR A 253 4.67 -0.05 -14.08
CA THR A 253 4.41 0.43 -15.45
C THR A 253 3.77 1.81 -15.45
N SER A 254 4.11 2.64 -16.43
CA SER A 254 3.52 3.98 -16.56
C SER A 254 2.03 3.94 -16.98
N ALA A 255 1.63 2.91 -17.74
CA ALA A 255 0.24 2.62 -18.08
C ALA A 255 -0.25 1.37 -17.37
N PHE A 256 -1.57 1.15 -17.30
CA PHE A 256 -2.12 -0.07 -16.73
C PHE A 256 -1.58 -1.30 -17.49
N PRO A 257 -1.11 -2.37 -16.82
CA PRO A 257 -0.29 -3.42 -17.42
C PRO A 257 -1.08 -4.49 -18.21
N SER A 258 -2.02 -4.09 -19.07
CA SER A 258 -2.98 -4.99 -19.74
C SER A 258 -2.35 -6.13 -20.55
N SER A 259 -1.24 -5.88 -21.25
CA SER A 259 -0.48 -6.89 -22.00
C SER A 259 0.20 -7.89 -21.06
N HIS A 260 0.89 -7.39 -20.04
CA HIS A 260 1.60 -8.22 -19.06
C HIS A 260 0.63 -9.11 -18.29
N VAL A 261 -0.57 -8.63 -17.95
CA VAL A 261 -1.58 -9.47 -17.28
C VAL A 261 -1.88 -10.74 -18.06
N LYS A 262 -2.02 -10.64 -19.39
CA LYS A 262 -2.28 -11.81 -20.24
C LYS A 262 -1.09 -12.79 -20.27
N GLU A 263 0.13 -12.27 -20.32
CA GLU A 263 1.35 -13.08 -20.22
C GLU A 263 1.46 -13.79 -18.87
N LYS A 264 1.18 -13.07 -17.77
CA LYS A 264 1.20 -13.61 -16.41
C LYS A 264 0.16 -14.71 -16.21
N TRP A 265 -1.05 -14.55 -16.76
CA TRP A 265 -2.07 -15.59 -16.71
C TRP A 265 -1.62 -16.89 -17.39
N ALA A 266 -0.88 -16.83 -18.50
CA ALA A 266 -0.33 -18.02 -19.15
C ALA A 266 0.68 -18.79 -18.28
N ARG A 267 1.24 -18.14 -17.25
CA ARG A 267 2.15 -18.71 -16.24
C ARG A 267 1.46 -18.98 -14.89
N ASN A 268 0.12 -18.92 -14.83
CA ASN A 268 -0.66 -19.03 -13.59
C ASN A 268 -0.32 -17.97 -12.52
N LEU A 269 0.16 -16.80 -12.96
CA LEU A 269 0.40 -15.62 -12.14
C LEU A 269 -0.78 -14.67 -12.27
N TYR A 270 -1.41 -14.35 -11.14
CA TYR A 270 -2.63 -13.54 -11.10
C TYR A 270 -2.42 -12.30 -10.25
N ILE A 271 -3.04 -11.18 -10.61
CA ILE A 271 -2.95 -9.95 -9.80
C ILE A 271 -3.55 -10.24 -8.42
N ALA A 272 -2.74 -10.03 -7.38
CA ALA A 272 -3.13 -10.14 -5.97
C ALA A 272 -3.40 -8.77 -5.34
N SER A 273 -2.67 -7.74 -5.79
CA SER A 273 -2.85 -6.35 -5.34
C SER A 273 -2.42 -5.39 -6.44
N VAL A 274 -3.09 -4.25 -6.51
CA VAL A 274 -2.72 -3.16 -7.42
C VAL A 274 -2.87 -1.81 -6.70
N CYS A 275 -1.95 -0.88 -6.96
CA CYS A 275 -2.11 0.53 -6.61
C CYS A 275 -1.43 1.42 -7.66
N PHE A 276 -1.66 2.73 -7.58
CA PHE A 276 -1.00 3.72 -8.41
C PHE A 276 -0.40 4.80 -7.52
N GLY A 277 0.85 5.16 -7.77
CA GLY A 277 1.50 6.21 -7.01
C GLY A 277 3.02 6.17 -7.14
N ARG A 278 3.69 6.65 -6.10
CA ARG A 278 5.14 6.88 -6.07
C ARG A 278 5.98 5.67 -6.47
N THR A 279 6.90 5.86 -7.42
CA THR A 279 7.97 4.93 -7.77
C THR A 279 9.26 5.66 -8.21
N VAL A 280 10.24 4.90 -8.71
CA VAL A 280 11.43 5.41 -9.43
C VAL A 280 11.35 5.00 -10.89
N SER A 281 11.75 5.91 -11.78
CA SER A 281 12.00 5.61 -13.20
C SER A 281 13.38 4.97 -13.42
#